data_AF-A0A2I1FIQ8-F1
#
_entry.id   AF-A0A2I1FIQ8-F1
#
_cell.length_a   1.000
_cell.length_b   1.000
_cell.length_c   1.000
_cell.angle_alpha   90.00
_cell.angle_beta   90.00
_cell.angle_gamma   90.00
#
_symmetry.space_group_name_H-M   'P 1'
#
loop_
_entity.id
_entity.type
_entity.pdbx_description
1 polymer ?
#
loop_
_entity_poly.entity_id
_entity_poly.type
_entity_poly.pdbx_seq_one_letter_code
_entity_poly.pdbx_strand_id
1 'polypeptide(L)'
;MSELISGEPPFFDREYDENLALAICYGQRPQIPEYTPEPYAKLMKHCWDPIPTNRPTAKKLNSQLTDLWEMLVIDDLSSLSKDHGLEIKEIKEFKEAFNQEIEDKWKARLAELATNSIPLKKSQNLLTSK
;
A
#
# COMPACT_ATOMS: atom_id res chain seq x y z
N MET A 1 5.00 -0.97 0.18
CA MET A 1 3.63 -0.42 0.28
C MET A 1 2.72 -1.32 1.11
N SER A 2 2.43 -2.57 0.70
CA SER A 2 1.59 -3.49 1.48
C SER A 2 2.07 -3.73 2.91
N GLU A 3 3.35 -4.04 3.07
CA GLU A 3 3.94 -4.29 4.39
C GLU A 3 3.92 -3.04 5.29
N LEU A 4 4.11 -1.85 4.69
CA LEU A 4 4.06 -0.58 5.42
C LEU A 4 2.67 -0.31 6.02
N ILE A 5 1.61 -0.54 5.23
CA ILE A 5 0.24 -0.24 5.67
C ILE A 5 -0.33 -1.34 6.57
N SER A 6 -0.01 -2.61 6.31
CA SER A 6 -0.49 -3.74 7.13
C SER A 6 0.33 -3.95 8.41
N GLY A 7 1.61 -3.56 8.40
CA GLY A 7 2.58 -3.93 9.42
C GLY A 7 3.03 -5.39 9.35
N GLU A 8 2.60 -6.14 8.33
CA GLU A 8 2.82 -7.58 8.19
C GLU A 8 3.44 -7.92 6.84
N PRO A 9 4.27 -8.97 6.75
CA PRO A 9 4.73 -9.48 5.46
C PRO A 9 3.54 -9.88 4.57
N PRO A 10 3.57 -9.61 3.26
CA PRO A 10 2.52 -10.08 2.36
C PRO A 10 2.36 -11.60 2.43
N PHE A 11 1.13 -12.08 2.59
CA PHE A 11 0.82 -13.51 2.74
C PHE A 11 1.42 -14.14 4.02
N PHE A 12 1.52 -13.40 5.13
CA PHE A 12 2.03 -13.92 6.41
C PHE A 12 1.29 -15.18 6.90
N ASP A 13 0.03 -15.35 6.51
CA ASP A 13 -0.84 -16.49 6.82
C ASP A 13 -0.55 -17.74 5.98
N ARG A 14 0.36 -17.68 5.00
CA ARG A 14 0.68 -18.78 4.07
C ARG A 14 2.16 -19.13 4.06
N GLU A 15 2.46 -20.40 3.79
CA GLU A 15 3.84 -20.83 3.57
C GLU A 15 4.37 -20.30 2.24
N TYR A 16 5.67 -19.97 2.20
CA TYR A 16 6.31 -19.42 1.01
C TYR A 16 6.81 -20.56 0.12
N ASP A 17 5.86 -21.28 -0.46
CA ASP A 17 6.06 -22.48 -1.27
C ASP A 17 5.55 -22.30 -2.72
N GLU A 18 5.65 -23.36 -3.51
CA GLU A 18 5.18 -23.39 -4.90
C GLU A 18 3.67 -23.13 -5.03
N ASN A 19 2.88 -23.49 -4.01
CA ASN A 19 1.43 -23.26 -4.02
C ASN A 19 1.13 -21.76 -3.94
N LEU A 20 1.84 -21.02 -3.08
CA LEU A 20 1.73 -19.56 -3.02
C LEU A 20 2.18 -18.91 -4.33
N ALA A 21 3.30 -19.37 -4.91
CA ALA A 21 3.78 -18.87 -6.19
C ALA A 21 2.75 -19.06 -7.31
N LEU A 22 2.15 -20.24 -7.41
CA LEU A 22 1.06 -20.52 -8.37
C LEU A 22 -0.15 -19.64 -8.13
N ALA A 23 -0.57 -19.46 -6.87
CA ALA A 23 -1.72 -18.62 -6.56
C ALA A 23 -1.50 -17.14 -6.97
N ILE A 24 -0.28 -16.62 -6.80
CA ILE A 24 0.09 -15.26 -7.26
C ILE A 24 0.04 -15.17 -8.80
N CYS A 25 0.54 -16.20 -9.50
CA CYS A 25 0.44 -16.31 -10.96
C CYS A 25 -1.01 -16.34 -11.44
N TYR A 26 -1.91 -16.98 -10.68
CA TYR A 26 -3.36 -16.99 -10.93
C TYR A 26 -4.09 -15.73 -10.46
N GLY A 27 -3.37 -14.69 -10.03
CA GLY A 27 -3.96 -13.39 -9.73
C GLY A 27 -4.17 -13.10 -8.26
N GLN A 28 -3.77 -13.99 -7.34
CA GLN A 28 -3.82 -13.66 -5.90
C GLN A 28 -2.93 -12.45 -5.62
N ARG A 29 -3.43 -11.50 -4.83
CA ARG A 29 -2.73 -10.28 -4.39
C ARG A 29 -2.81 -10.14 -2.87
N PRO A 30 -1.88 -9.40 -2.25
CA PRO A 30 -1.96 -9.10 -0.82
C PRO A 30 -3.27 -8.39 -0.47
N GLN A 31 -3.81 -8.70 0.71
CA GLN A 31 -4.99 -8.01 1.22
C GLN A 31 -4.66 -6.56 1.54
N ILE A 32 -5.58 -5.66 1.22
CA ILE A 32 -5.48 -4.24 1.55
C ILE A 32 -6.32 -4.04 2.81
N PRO A 33 -5.73 -3.62 3.95
CA PRO A 33 -6.48 -3.36 5.16
C PRO A 33 -7.59 -2.33 4.93
N GLU A 34 -8.73 -2.49 5.62
CA GLU A 34 -9.89 -1.60 5.47
C GLU A 34 -9.56 -0.13 5.81
N TYR A 35 -8.64 0.09 6.75
CA TYR A 35 -8.17 1.42 7.10
C TYR A 35 -7.20 2.02 6.06
N THR A 36 -6.96 1.38 4.91
CA THR A 36 -6.11 1.95 3.85
C THR A 36 -6.90 2.98 3.04
N PRO A 37 -6.45 4.23 2.97
CA PRO A 37 -7.17 5.24 2.20
C PRO A 37 -7.17 4.92 0.70
N GLU A 38 -8.29 5.24 0.05
CA GLU A 38 -8.58 4.76 -1.30
C GLU A 38 -7.51 5.13 -2.34
N PRO A 39 -6.92 6.34 -2.36
CA PRO A 39 -5.88 6.65 -3.35
C PRO A 39 -4.58 5.85 -3.16
N TYR A 40 -4.22 5.53 -1.91
CA TYR A 40 -3.09 4.64 -1.64
C TYR A 40 -3.41 3.20 -2.06
N ALA A 41 -4.64 2.73 -1.78
CA ALA A 41 -5.11 1.41 -2.22
C ALA A 41 -5.13 1.27 -3.75
N LYS A 42 -5.57 2.31 -4.48
CA LYS A 42 -5.53 2.36 -5.95
C LYS A 42 -4.09 2.29 -6.47
N LEU A 43 -3.17 3.04 -5.85
CA LEU A 43 -1.75 3.03 -6.22
C LEU A 43 -1.11 1.65 -6.00
N MET A 44 -1.42 0.99 -4.87
CA MET A 44 -1.02 -0.39 -4.62
C MET A 44 -1.53 -1.33 -5.71
N LYS A 45 -2.82 -1.24 -6.06
CA LYS A 45 -3.47 -2.01 -7.15
C LYS A 45 -2.78 -1.84 -8.49
N HIS A 46 -2.42 -0.63 -8.88
CA HIS A 46 -1.70 -0.37 -10.12
C HIS A 46 -0.30 -1.00 -10.15
N CYS A 47 0.39 -1.06 -9.01
CA CYS A 47 1.75 -1.62 -8.96
C CYS A 47 1.82 -3.13 -9.23
N TRP A 48 0.73 -3.85 -8.96
CA TRP A 48 0.62 -5.29 -9.20
C TRP A 48 -0.51 -5.64 -10.18
N ASP A 49 -0.77 -4.73 -11.13
CA ASP A 49 -1.71 -4.95 -12.22
C ASP A 49 -1.34 -6.23 -13.01
N PRO A 50 -2.33 -7.09 -13.35
CA PRO A 50 -2.09 -8.30 -14.13
C PRO A 50 -1.47 -8.00 -15.50
N ILE A 51 -1.77 -6.85 -16.11
CA ILE A 51 -1.22 -6.39 -17.37
C ILE A 51 0.06 -5.58 -17.06
N PRO A 52 1.26 -6.07 -17.41
CA PRO A 52 2.52 -5.40 -17.04
C PRO A 52 2.64 -3.96 -17.53
N THR A 53 2.04 -3.62 -18.68
CA THR A 53 2.08 -2.27 -19.26
C THR A 53 1.25 -1.24 -18.47
N ASN A 54 0.32 -1.69 -17.63
CA ASN A 54 -0.47 -0.81 -16.77
C ASN A 54 0.28 -0.41 -15.49
N ARG A 55 1.38 -1.11 -15.17
CA ARG A 55 2.16 -0.84 -13.96
C ARG A 55 2.90 0.49 -14.10
N PRO A 56 2.92 1.33 -13.04
CA PRO A 56 3.63 2.60 -13.09
C PRO A 56 5.14 2.35 -13.17
N THR A 57 5.84 3.23 -13.89
CA THR A 57 7.30 3.31 -13.79
C THR A 57 7.70 3.79 -12.39
N ALA A 58 8.91 3.47 -11.95
CA ALA A 58 9.41 3.97 -10.66
C ALA A 58 9.32 5.50 -10.54
N LYS A 59 9.59 6.23 -11.64
CA LYS A 59 9.44 7.69 -11.68
C LYS A 59 7.99 8.13 -11.47
N LYS A 60 7.03 7.48 -12.14
CA LYS A 60 5.60 7.82 -11.99
C LYS A 60 5.09 7.46 -10.59
N LEU A 61 5.48 6.30 -10.06
CA LEU A 61 5.16 5.89 -8.69
C LEU A 61 5.69 6.89 -7.66
N ASN A 62 6.94 7.34 -7.81
CA ASN A 62 7.52 8.33 -6.92
C ASN A 62 6.74 9.65 -6.94
N SER A 63 6.41 10.16 -8.13
CA SER A 63 5.56 11.35 -8.27
C SER A 63 4.24 11.17 -7.55
N GLN A 64 3.51 10.07 -7.80
CA GLN A 64 2.22 9.83 -7.16
C GLN A 64 2.31 9.72 -5.64
N LEU A 65 3.38 9.13 -5.10
CA LEU A 65 3.62 9.10 -3.66
C LEU A 65 3.92 10.49 -3.08
N THR A 66 4.69 11.30 -3.79
CA THR A 66 4.96 12.70 -3.42
C THR A 66 3.67 13.51 -3.43
N ASP A 67 2.83 13.38 -4.45
CA ASP A 67 1.55 14.09 -4.54
C ASP A 67 0.64 13.71 -3.35
N LEU A 68 0.54 12.41 -3.03
CA LEU A 68 -0.22 11.94 -1.86
C LEU A 68 0.34 12.50 -0.54
N TRP A 69 1.67 12.57 -0.39
CA TRP A 69 2.31 13.13 0.79
C TRP A 69 2.04 14.63 0.93
N GLU A 70 2.19 15.39 -0.15
CA GLU A 70 1.94 16.84 -0.15
C GLU A 70 0.48 17.15 0.17
N MET A 71 -0.46 16.37 -0.37
CA MET A 71 -1.89 16.50 -0.04
C MET A 71 -2.18 16.27 1.45
N LEU A 72 -1.39 15.46 2.16
CA LEU A 72 -1.55 15.22 3.60
C LEU A 72 -0.92 16.32 4.47
N VAL A 73 0.21 16.88 4.03
CA VAL A 73 1.04 17.77 4.86
C VAL A 73 0.71 19.26 4.65
N ILE A 74 0.28 19.65 3.46
CA ILE A 74 0.07 21.08 3.12
C ILE A 74 -1.35 21.49 3.48
N ASP A 75 -1.50 22.42 4.42
CA ASP A 75 -2.81 22.98 4.81
C ASP A 75 -3.42 23.89 3.74
N ASP A 76 -2.58 24.58 2.95
CA ASP A 76 -3.03 25.49 1.89
C ASP A 76 -3.46 24.73 0.62
N LEU A 77 -4.75 24.40 0.57
CA LEU A 77 -5.42 23.76 -0.57
C LEU A 77 -5.29 24.55 -1.88
N SER A 78 -5.11 25.87 -1.80
CA SER A 78 -5.05 26.75 -2.98
C SER A 78 -3.70 26.66 -3.71
N SER A 79 -2.61 26.35 -3.00
CA SER A 79 -1.31 26.05 -3.60
C SER A 79 -1.32 24.67 -4.26
N LEU A 80 -1.80 23.66 -3.55
CA LEU A 80 -1.88 22.26 -4.03
C LEU A 80 -2.69 22.15 -5.34
N SER A 81 -3.84 22.80 -5.41
CA SER A 81 -4.70 22.79 -6.61
C SER A 81 -3.97 23.34 -7.84
N LYS A 82 -3.14 24.38 -7.67
CA LYS A 82 -2.39 25.00 -8.78
C LYS A 82 -1.22 24.14 -9.24
N ASP A 83 -0.49 23.54 -8.31
CA ASP A 83 0.73 22.78 -8.62
C ASP A 83 0.43 21.42 -9.24
N HIS A 84 -0.66 20.77 -8.81
CA HIS A 84 -1.03 19.42 -9.24
C HIS A 84 -2.17 19.36 -10.25
N GLY A 85 -2.81 20.50 -10.54
CA GLY A 85 -3.96 20.57 -11.45
C GLY A 85 -5.18 19.78 -10.96
N LEU A 86 -5.31 19.61 -9.64
CA LEU A 86 -6.40 18.88 -8.99
C LEU A 86 -7.51 19.82 -8.54
N GLU A 87 -8.73 19.31 -8.48
CA GLU A 87 -9.84 20.06 -7.91
C GLU A 87 -9.71 20.10 -6.38
N ILE A 88 -9.90 21.28 -5.77
CA ILE A 88 -9.87 21.47 -4.31
C ILE A 88 -10.81 20.49 -3.59
N LYS A 89 -11.94 20.14 -4.23
CA LYS A 89 -12.90 19.18 -3.73
C LYS A 89 -12.28 17.78 -3.56
N GLU A 90 -11.54 17.30 -4.55
CA GLU A 90 -10.87 15.99 -4.51
C GLU A 90 -9.80 15.95 -3.41
N ILE A 91 -9.04 17.04 -3.25
CA ILE A 91 -8.04 17.17 -2.18
C ILE A 91 -8.70 17.14 -0.80
N LYS A 92 -9.85 17.82 -0.65
CA LYS A 92 -10.61 17.83 0.60
C LYS A 92 -11.16 16.45 0.94
N GLU A 93 -11.81 15.78 -0.02
CA GLU A 93 -12.31 14.41 0.14
C GLU A 93 -11.17 13.45 0.49
N PHE A 94 -9.99 13.63 -0.11
CA PHE A 94 -8.80 12.85 0.22
C PHE A 94 -8.31 13.07 1.65
N LYS A 95 -8.21 14.32 2.09
CA LYS A 95 -7.84 14.65 3.48
C LYS A 95 -8.85 14.09 4.48
N GLU A 96 -10.13 14.16 4.16
CA GLU A 96 -11.20 13.57 4.97
C GLU A 96 -11.13 12.02 4.98
N ALA A 97 -10.68 11.39 3.91
CA ALA A 97 -10.42 9.95 3.86
C ALA A 97 -9.20 9.54 4.71
N PHE A 98 -8.25 10.45 4.92
CA PHE A 98 -7.16 10.32 5.90
C PHE A 98 -7.52 11.03 7.22
N ASN A 99 -8.69 10.71 7.78
CA ASN A 99 -9.11 11.29 9.05
C ASN A 99 -8.45 10.61 10.27
N GLN A 100 -8.66 11.23 11.44
CA GLN A 100 -8.13 10.75 12.72
C GLN A 100 -8.54 9.30 13.02
N GLU A 101 -9.75 8.87 12.65
CA GLU A 101 -10.23 7.51 12.90
C GLU A 101 -9.39 6.46 12.15
N ILE A 102 -9.01 6.76 10.90
CA ILE A 102 -8.14 5.89 10.11
C ILE A 102 -6.74 5.82 10.71
N GLU A 103 -6.20 6.96 11.14
CA GLU A 103 -4.90 7.01 11.80
C GLU A 103 -4.92 6.22 13.11
N ASP A 104 -5.97 6.35 13.91
CA ASP A 104 -6.15 5.64 15.18
C ASP A 104 -6.26 4.13 14.95
N LYS A 105 -6.99 3.68 13.91
CA LYS A 105 -7.06 2.26 13.52
C LYS A 105 -5.68 1.73 13.14
N TRP A 106 -4.91 2.47 12.34
CA TRP A 106 -3.56 2.07 11.94
C TRP A 106 -2.61 2.01 13.14
N LYS A 107 -2.63 3.02 14.03
CA LYS A 107 -1.83 3.04 15.27
C LYS A 107 -2.19 1.88 16.20
N ALA A 108 -3.48 1.58 16.36
CA ALA A 108 -3.93 0.45 17.17
C ALA A 108 -3.42 -0.88 16.62
N ARG A 109 -3.48 -1.08 15.30
CA ARG A 109 -2.94 -2.29 14.64
C ARG A 109 -1.43 -2.43 14.84
N LEU A 110 -0.67 -1.35 14.70
CA LEU A 110 0.77 -1.39 14.95
C LEU A 110 1.11 -1.72 16.41
N ALA A 111 0.35 -1.19 17.36
CA ALA A 111 0.53 -1.52 18.78
C ALA A 111 0.26 -3.02 19.05
N GLU A 112 -0.78 -3.59 18.43
CA GLU A 112 -1.08 -5.03 18.51
C GLU A 112 0.10 -5.87 17.98
N LEU A 113 0.60 -5.54 16.79
CA LEU A 113 1.72 -6.25 16.15
C LEU A 113 3.02 -6.16 16.94
N ALA A 114 3.27 -5.03 17.60
CA ALA A 114 4.43 -4.86 18.48
C ALA A 114 4.40 -5.80 19.69
N THR A 115 3.20 -6.15 20.18
CA THR A 115 3.02 -7.09 21.28
C THR A 115 2.97 -8.56 20.84
N ASN A 116 2.58 -8.82 19.59
CA ASN A 116 2.44 -10.16 19.00
C ASN A 116 3.37 -10.31 17.79
N SER A 117 4.68 -10.37 18.04
CA SER A 117 5.68 -10.42 16.98
C SER A 117 5.45 -11.59 16.01
N ILE A 118 5.31 -11.28 14.72
CA ILE A 118 5.19 -12.27 13.66
C ILE A 118 6.58 -12.84 13.34
N PRO A 119 6.78 -14.16 13.41
CA PRO A 119 8.05 -14.77 13.04
C PRO A 119 8.38 -14.49 11.57
N LEU A 120 9.61 -14.04 11.29
CA LEU A 120 10.11 -13.90 9.93
C LEU A 120 10.12 -15.27 9.24
N LYS A 121 9.32 -15.43 8.18
CA LYS A 121 9.35 -16.63 7.35
C LYS A 121 10.64 -16.65 6.54
N LYS A 122 11.39 -17.75 6.63
CA LYS A 122 12.56 -17.97 5.77
C LYS A 122 12.05 -18.38 4.39
N SER A 123 12.53 -17.72 3.33
CA SER A 123 12.31 -18.20 1.96
C SER A 123 12.84 -19.63 1.84
N GLN A 124 11.98 -20.59 1.54
CA GLN A 124 12.41 -21.93 1.16
C GLN A 124 12.91 -21.85 -0.30
N ASN A 125 14.14 -21.38 -0.49
CA ASN A 125 14.79 -21.45 -1.79
C ASN A 125 15.04 -22.94 -2.12
N LEU A 126 14.10 -23.57 -2.83
CA LEU A 126 14.28 -24.89 -3.46
C LEU A 126 15.23 -24.82 -4.69
N LEU A 127 15.71 -23.62 -5.04
CA LEU A 127 16.68 -23.36 -6.11
C LEU A 127 18.15 -23.63 -5.73
N THR A 128 18.42 -24.36 -4.64
CA THR A 128 19.74 -25.02 -4.53
C THR A 128 19.76 -26.17 -5.53
N SER A 129 20.09 -25.83 -6.78
CA SER A 129 20.39 -26.80 -7.84
C SER A 129 21.40 -27.82 -7.32
N LYS A 130 21.10 -29.10 -7.52
CA LYS A 130 22.12 -30.16 -7.55
C LYS A 130 23.08 -29.92 -8.71
#